data_AF-A0A4Y9LR19-F1
#
_entry.id   AF-A0A4Y9LR19-F1
#
_cell.length_a   1.000
_cell.length_b   1.000
_cell.length_c   1.000
_cell.angle_alpha   90.00
_cell.angle_beta   90.00
_cell.angle_gamma   90.00
#
_symmetry.space_group_name_H-M   'P 1'
#
loop_
_entity.id
_entity.type
_entity.pdbx_description
1 polymer ?
#
loop_
_entity_poly.entity_id
_entity_poly.type
_entity_poly.pdbx_seq_one_letter_code
_entity_poly.pdbx_strand_id
1 'polypeptide(L)' 'MATEQLEVERKFDVDPEFDVPDLTGLPGVAAVPPPEAHQLVAVYHDTPDLRLARARVTLR' A
#
# COMPACT_ATOMS: atom_id res chain seq x y z
N MET A 1 -6.05 -23.93 1.74
CA MET A 1 -6.62 -22.99 2.72
C MET A 1 -6.20 -21.59 2.31
N ALA A 2 -7.09 -20.61 2.33
CA ALA A 2 -6.71 -19.21 2.13
C ALA A 2 -6.22 -18.64 3.45
N THR A 3 -5.21 -17.79 3.41
CA THR A 3 -4.75 -17.02 4.57
C THR A 3 -5.51 -15.71 4.60
N GLU A 4 -5.96 -15.30 5.78
CA GLU A 4 -6.62 -14.00 6.00
C GLU A 4 -5.66 -13.05 6.73
N GLN A 5 -5.65 -11.79 6.31
CA GLN A 5 -4.89 -10.72 6.94
C GLN A 5 -5.77 -9.46 7.02
N LEU A 6 -5.86 -8.86 8.21
CA LEU A 6 -6.48 -7.55 8.38
C LEU A 6 -5.43 -6.46 8.13
N GLU A 7 -5.68 -5.60 7.16
CA GLU A 7 -4.83 -4.45 6.85
C GLU A 7 -5.51 -3.14 7.28
N VAL A 8 -4.75 -2.26 7.92
CA VAL A 8 -5.18 -0.91 8.32
C VAL A 8 -4.18 0.08 7.73
N GLU A 9 -4.61 0.89 6.77
CA GLU A 9 -3.75 1.78 5.99
C GLU A 9 -4.18 3.25 6.13
N ARG A 10 -3.20 4.16 6.01
CA ARG A 10 -3.41 5.58 5.70
C ARG A 10 -2.60 5.95 4.47
N LYS A 11 -3.25 6.54 3.47
CA LYS A 11 -2.62 7.04 2.25
C LYS A 11 -2.48 8.55 2.33
N PHE A 12 -1.32 9.06 1.96
CA PHE A 12 -1.02 10.48 1.88
C PHE A 12 -0.71 10.83 0.43
N ASP A 13 -1.32 11.91 -0.06
CA ASP A 13 -0.97 12.53 -1.34
C ASP A 13 0.07 13.62 -1.02
N VAL A 14 1.25 13.52 -1.61
CA VAL A 14 2.40 14.37 -1.29
C VAL A 14 3.01 14.94 -2.57
N ASP A 15 3.60 16.13 -2.46
CA ASP A 15 4.29 16.76 -3.58
C ASP A 15 5.53 15.93 -4.01
N PRO A 16 5.96 16.01 -5.29
CA PRO A 16 7.14 15.29 -5.77
C PRO A 16 8.43 15.59 -5.00
N GLU A 17 8.55 16.78 -4.42
CA GLU A 17 9.68 17.22 -3.60
C GLU A 17 9.56 16.82 -2.12
N PHE A 18 8.54 16.03 -1.75
CA PHE A 18 8.36 15.57 -0.38
C PHE A 18 9.47 14.58 0.03
N ASP A 19 10.17 14.92 1.11
CA ASP A 19 11.10 14.02 1.78
C ASP A 19 10.42 13.30 2.95
N VAL A 20 10.61 11.99 3.02
CA VAL A 20 10.16 11.19 4.18
C VAL A 20 10.88 11.67 5.44
N PRO A 21 10.17 12.00 6.53
CA PRO A 21 10.81 12.42 7.78
C PRO A 21 11.76 11.35 8.32
N ASP A 22 12.82 11.77 9.01
CA ASP A 22 13.71 10.83 9.69
C ASP A 22 12.93 10.00 10.72
N LEU A 23 12.94 8.67 10.52
CA LEU A 23 12.25 7.71 11.37
C LEU A 23 13.19 7.10 12.43
N THR A 24 14.45 7.53 12.46
CA THR A 24 15.46 7.02 13.40
C THR A 24 15.05 7.30 14.84
N GLY A 25 15.19 6.29 15.71
CA GLY A 25 14.90 6.42 17.14
C GLY A 25 13.42 6.34 17.51
N LEU A 26 12.51 6.15 16.55
CA LEU A 26 11.12 5.85 16.86
C LEU A 26 10.98 4.47 17.55
N PRO A 27 10.04 4.32 18.50
CA PRO A 27 9.80 3.04 19.15
C PRO A 27 9.49 1.93 18.15
N GLY A 28 10.22 0.81 18.23
CA GLY A 28 10.03 -0.35 17.34
C GLY A 28 10.79 -0.28 16.01
N VAL A 29 11.47 0.84 15.71
CA VAL A 29 12.33 0.95 14.52
C VAL A 29 13.75 0.50 14.85
N ALA A 30 14.18 -0.62 14.28
CA ALA A 30 15.53 -1.17 14.50
C ALA A 30 16.60 -0.50 13.61
N ALA A 31 16.24 -0.16 12.38
CA ALA A 31 17.10 0.52 11.41
C ALA A 31 16.27 1.20 10.32
N VAL A 32 16.83 2.22 9.69
CA VAL A 32 16.28 2.92 8.52
C VAL A 32 17.31 2.85 7.39
N PRO A 33 17.25 1.83 6.51
CA PRO A 33 18.16 1.74 5.37
C PRO A 33 17.77 2.75 4.28
N PRO A 34 18.65 3.02 3.30
CA PRO A 34 18.28 3.76 2.10
C PRO A 34 17.07 3.13 1.40
N PRO A 35 16.17 3.94 0.80
CA PRO A 35 14.99 3.41 0.13
C PRO A 35 15.39 2.58 -1.10
N GLU A 36 14.70 1.45 -1.29
CA GLU A 36 14.80 0.62 -2.49
C GLU A 36 13.56 0.80 -3.36
N ALA A 37 13.78 1.01 -4.66
CA ALA A 37 12.70 1.15 -5.62
C ALA A 37 12.32 -0.22 -6.20
N HIS A 38 11.06 -0.61 -6.04
CA HIS A 38 10.48 -1.79 -6.68
C HIS A 38 9.43 -1.39 -7.69
N GLN A 39 9.50 -1.94 -8.90
CA GLN A 39 8.47 -1.76 -9.91
C GLN A 39 7.38 -2.83 -9.72
N LEU A 40 6.17 -2.39 -9.39
CA LEU A 40 5.02 -3.25 -9.18
C LEU A 40 4.00 -3.08 -10.31
N VAL A 41 3.43 -4.18 -10.78
CA VAL A 41 2.38 -4.20 -11.82
C VAL A 41 1.20 -5.01 -11.28
N ALA A 42 -0.01 -4.47 -11.41
CA ALA A 42 -1.24 -5.11 -11.00
C ALA A 42 -2.27 -5.08 -12.14
N VAL A 43 -2.92 -6.21 -12.41
CA VAL A 43 -4.00 -6.32 -13.38
C VAL A 43 -5.32 -6.41 -12.62
N TYR A 44 -6.18 -5.41 -12.78
CA TYR A 44 -7.43 -5.32 -12.04
C TYR A 44 -8.55 -6.06 -12.78
N HIS A 45 -9.31 -6.83 -12.03
CA HIS A 45 -10.45 -7.58 -12.54
C HIS A 45 -11.75 -7.11 -11.90
N ASP A 46 -12.81 -7.01 -12.70
CA ASP A 46 -14.19 -6.84 -12.25
C ASP A 46 -15.14 -7.46 -13.28
N THR A 47 -16.42 -7.54 -12.96
CA THR A 47 -17.50 -7.88 -13.90
C THR A 47 -17.94 -6.65 -14.68
N PRO A 48 -18.61 -6.80 -15.84
CA PRO A 48 -19.09 -5.66 -16.64
C PRO A 48 -20.03 -4.70 -15.88
N ASP A 49 -20.75 -5.20 -14.87
CA ASP A 49 -21.62 -4.42 -13.98
C ASP A 49 -20.89 -3.77 -12.77
N LEU A 50 -19.56 -3.95 -12.68
CA LEU A 50 -18.68 -3.46 -11.63
C LEU A 50 -19.04 -3.98 -10.23
N ARG A 51 -19.31 -5.29 -10.14
CA ARG A 51 -19.83 -5.89 -8.91
C ARG A 51 -18.84 -5.83 -7.76
N LEU A 52 -17.55 -6.01 -8.01
CA LEU A 52 -16.52 -5.96 -6.97
C LEU A 52 -16.34 -4.52 -6.46
N ALA A 53 -16.23 -3.55 -7.37
CA ALA A 53 -16.11 -2.14 -6.99
C ALA A 53 -17.33 -1.66 -6.17
N ARG A 54 -18.55 -2.05 -6.56
CA ARG A 54 -19.77 -1.74 -5.78
C ARG A 54 -19.75 -2.35 -4.39
N ALA A 55 -19.15 -3.52 -4.23
CA ALA A 55 -18.93 -4.16 -2.94
C ALA A 55 -17.69 -3.64 -2.18
N ARG A 56 -16.98 -2.65 -2.74
CA ARG A 56 -15.70 -2.11 -2.22
C ARG A 56 -14.61 -3.19 -2.10
N VAL A 57 -14.61 -4.12 -3.04
CA VAL A 57 -13.62 -5.21 -3.15
C VAL A 57 -12.72 -4.91 -4.34
N THR A 58 -11.41 -5.10 -4.16
CA THR A 58 -10.41 -5.06 -5.24
C THR A 58 -9.90 -6.47 -5.50
N LEU A 59 -9.83 -6.88 -6.77
CA LEU A 59 -9.18 -8.11 -7.21
C LEU A 59 -8.05 -7.74 -8.17
N ARG A 60 -6.83 -8.11 -7.80
CA ARG A 60 -5.59 -7.86 -8.55
C ARG A 60 -4.59 -9.01 -8.39
#